data_AF-F0SKY0-F1
#
_entry.id   AF-F0SKY0-F1
#
_cell.length_a   1.000
_cell.length_b   1.000
_cell.length_c   1.000
_cell.angle_alpha   90.00
_cell.angle_beta   90.00
_cell.angle_gamma   90.00
#
_symmetry.space_group_name_H-M   'P 1'
#
loop_
_entity.id
_entity.type
_entity.pdbx_description
1 polymer ?
#
loop_
_entity_poly.entity_id
_entity_poly.type
_entity_poly.pdbx_seq_one_letter_code
_entity_poly.pdbx_strand_id
1 'polypeptide(L)'
;MYNKLPNGGIERQIRSFLKEKGYGRSRYDLREVDLVAVERPGWRQIFRFELDLRPPHSDPVHKIGIAFDDHRSHCEIQLLDSESDYRRVFGEWSEGMIVKRFSTNEYYPIRSLLGLCAIIAAVLALLLTFDL
;
A
#
# COMPACT_ATOMS: atom_id res chain seq x y z
N MET A 1 -16.21 8.70 2.07
CA MET A 1 -17.08 7.76 1.30
C MET A 1 -16.40 7.49 -0.03
N TYR A 2 -15.62 6.41 -0.14
CA TYR A 2 -15.10 5.97 -1.44
C TYR A 2 -16.22 5.20 -2.16
N ASN A 3 -16.69 5.77 -3.27
CA ASN A 3 -17.67 5.12 -4.14
C ASN A 3 -17.08 3.82 -4.68
N LYS A 4 -17.54 2.68 -4.16
CA LYS A 4 -17.34 1.39 -4.82
C LYS A 4 -18.02 1.46 -6.18
N LEU A 5 -17.23 1.43 -7.25
CA LEU A 5 -17.75 1.40 -8.61
C LEU A 5 -18.68 0.17 -8.75
N PRO A 6 -19.87 0.30 -9.38
CA PRO A 6 -20.96 -0.69 -9.27
C PRO A 6 -20.67 -2.07 -9.87
N ASN A 7 -19.55 -2.26 -10.59
CA ASN A 7 -19.29 -3.44 -11.42
C ASN A 7 -18.14 -4.34 -10.93
N GLY A 8 -17.63 -4.10 -9.71
CA GLY A 8 -16.52 -4.88 -9.14
C GLY A 8 -15.12 -4.34 -9.44
N GLY A 9 -15.00 -3.23 -10.19
CA GLY A 9 -13.81 -2.38 -10.28
C GLY A 9 -12.48 -3.07 -10.56
N ILE A 10 -11.39 -2.38 -10.22
CA ILE A 10 -10.01 -2.87 -10.34
C ILE A 10 -9.77 -4.14 -9.50
N GLU A 11 -10.44 -4.27 -8.35
CA GLU A 11 -10.35 -5.49 -7.51
C GLU A 11 -10.74 -6.75 -8.27
N ARG A 12 -11.80 -6.69 -9.09
CA ARG A 12 -12.22 -7.85 -9.89
C ARG A 12 -11.17 -8.20 -10.92
N GLN A 13 -10.54 -7.22 -11.55
CA GLN A 13 -9.46 -7.45 -12.51
C GLN A 13 -8.23 -8.05 -11.82
N ILE A 14 -7.84 -7.54 -10.64
CA ILE A 14 -6.78 -8.13 -9.80
C ILE A 14 -7.09 -9.60 -9.47
N ARG A 15 -8.31 -9.90 -9.02
CA ARG A 15 -8.71 -11.28 -8.70
C ARG A 15 -8.71 -12.19 -9.93
N SER A 16 -9.10 -11.69 -11.11
CA SER A 16 -9.02 -12.44 -12.38
C SER A 16 -7.57 -12.72 -12.77
N PHE A 17 -6.71 -11.70 -12.71
CA PHE A 17 -5.27 -11.85 -12.94
C PHE A 17 -4.63 -12.89 -12.00
N LEU A 18 -4.95 -12.85 -10.71
CA LEU A 18 -4.45 -13.82 -9.73
C LEU A 18 -4.92 -15.24 -10.06
N LYS A 19 -6.19 -15.39 -10.47
CA LYS A 19 -6.73 -16.69 -10.90
C LYS A 19 -6.00 -17.22 -12.13
N GLU A 20 -5.72 -16.38 -13.12
CA GLU A 20 -4.97 -16.74 -14.33
C GLU A 20 -3.53 -17.14 -14.02
N LYS A 21 -2.90 -16.52 -13.01
CA LYS A 21 -1.59 -16.91 -12.48
C LYS A 21 -1.60 -18.18 -11.61
N GLY A 22 -2.76 -18.81 -11.41
CA GLY A 22 -2.91 -20.05 -10.64
C GLY A 22 -3.14 -19.85 -9.12
N TYR A 23 -3.33 -18.62 -8.67
CA TYR A 23 -3.69 -18.32 -7.28
C TYR A 23 -5.21 -18.44 -7.09
N GLY A 24 -5.66 -19.56 -6.52
CA GLY A 24 -7.05 -19.73 -6.09
C GLY A 24 -7.42 -18.79 -4.94
N ARG A 25 -8.72 -18.52 -4.74
CA ARG A 25 -9.23 -17.60 -3.71
C ARG A 25 -8.73 -17.86 -2.28
N SER A 26 -8.47 -19.12 -1.93
CA SER A 26 -7.97 -19.49 -0.59
C SER A 26 -6.45 -19.34 -0.44
N ARG A 27 -5.75 -18.99 -1.53
CA ARG A 27 -4.27 -18.93 -1.60
C ARG A 27 -3.72 -17.52 -1.62
N TYR A 28 -4.56 -16.51 -1.42
CA TYR A 28 -4.12 -15.14 -1.27
C TYR A 28 -5.05 -14.36 -0.36
N ASP A 29 -4.51 -13.34 0.28
CA ASP A 29 -5.24 -12.32 1.00
C ASP A 29 -4.94 -10.95 0.38
N LEU A 30 -5.95 -10.37 -0.28
CA LEU A 30 -5.85 -9.05 -0.91
C LEU A 30 -6.25 -8.01 0.13
N ARG A 31 -5.29 -7.20 0.57
CA ARG A 31 -5.47 -6.29 1.71
C ARG A 31 -6.05 -4.94 1.27
N GLU A 32 -5.17 -4.04 0.87
CA GLU A 32 -5.50 -2.66 0.52
C GLU A 32 -5.36 -2.48 -0.99
N VAL A 33 -6.31 -1.75 -1.59
CA VAL A 33 -6.25 -1.34 -3.00
C VAL A 33 -6.48 0.16 -3.04
N ASP A 34 -5.40 0.89 -3.33
CA ASP A 34 -5.33 2.34 -3.26
C ASP A 34 -5.18 2.96 -4.63
N LEU A 35 -5.98 3.97 -4.96
CA LEU A 35 -5.72 4.81 -6.13
C LEU A 35 -4.54 5.75 -5.83
N VAL A 36 -3.46 5.61 -6.60
CA VAL A 36 -2.18 6.32 -6.35
C VAL A 36 -1.84 7.33 -7.42
N ALA A 37 -2.36 7.18 -8.64
CA ALA A 37 -2.26 8.20 -9.67
C ALA A 37 -3.47 8.18 -10.61
N VAL A 38 -3.79 9.33 -11.18
CA VAL A 38 -4.86 9.49 -12.18
C VAL A 38 -4.48 10.53 -13.22
N GLU A 39 -4.76 10.25 -14.48
CA GLU A 39 -4.65 11.23 -15.55
C GLU A 39 -6.01 11.89 -15.81
N ARG A 40 -6.07 13.19 -16.15
CA ARG A 40 -7.31 13.84 -16.62
C ARG A 40 -7.60 13.41 -18.07
N PRO A 41 -8.85 13.09 -18.45
CA PRO A 41 -10.12 13.27 -17.72
C PRO A 41 -10.55 12.12 -16.78
N GLY A 42 -9.65 11.25 -16.32
CA GLY A 42 -9.88 10.23 -15.29
C GLY A 42 -9.86 8.79 -15.80
N TRP A 43 -9.55 8.59 -17.07
CA TRP A 43 -9.64 7.29 -17.75
C TRP A 43 -8.43 6.40 -17.53
N ARG A 44 -7.26 6.98 -17.27
CA ARG A 44 -6.05 6.26 -16.89
C ARG A 44 -5.83 6.42 -15.41
N GLN A 45 -5.78 5.31 -14.69
CA GLN A 45 -5.65 5.24 -13.25
C GLN A 45 -4.59 4.21 -12.87
N ILE A 46 -3.82 4.50 -11.82
CA ILE A 46 -2.86 3.56 -11.25
C ILE A 46 -3.26 3.27 -9.82
N PHE A 47 -3.29 1.98 -9.49
CA PHE A 47 -3.59 1.48 -8.17
C PHE A 47 -2.38 0.75 -7.58
N ARG A 48 -2.11 0.98 -6.31
CA ARG A 48 -1.21 0.16 -5.50
C ARG A 48 -2.07 -0.82 -4.71
N PHE A 49 -1.58 -2.05 -4.57
CA PHE A 49 -2.22 -3.01 -3.67
C PHE A 49 -1.21 -3.87 -2.94
N GLU A 50 -1.66 -4.49 -1.85
CA GLU A 50 -0.85 -5.43 -1.07
C GLU A 50 -1.50 -6.82 -1.04
N LEU A 51 -0.65 -7.84 -1.14
CA LEU A 51 -1.08 -9.22 -1.28
C LEU A 51 -0.21 -10.14 -0.43
N ASP A 52 -0.85 -10.93 0.43
CA ASP A 52 -0.17 -12.06 1.06
C ASP A 52 -0.52 -13.34 0.31
N LEU A 53 0.46 -13.89 -0.40
CA LEU A 53 0.32 -15.18 -1.07
C LEU A 53 0.55 -16.30 -0.07
N ARG A 54 -0.28 -17.35 -0.11
CA ARG A 54 -0.13 -18.57 0.69
C ARG A 54 0.06 -19.77 -0.23
N PRO A 55 1.28 -20.02 -0.73
CA PRO A 55 1.55 -21.19 -1.54
C PRO A 55 1.47 -22.47 -0.69
N PRO A 56 1.14 -23.62 -1.29
CA PRO A 56 1.08 -24.88 -0.56
C PRO A 56 2.49 -25.26 -0.08
N HIS A 57 2.61 -25.60 1.21
CA HIS A 57 3.86 -26.06 1.85
C HIS A 57 4.98 -25.01 1.96
N SER A 58 4.65 -23.72 1.91
CA SER A 58 5.62 -22.65 2.16
C SER A 58 5.02 -21.57 3.06
N ASP A 59 5.88 -20.77 3.66
CA ASP A 59 5.45 -19.61 4.43
C ASP A 59 4.71 -18.59 3.55
N PRO A 60 3.79 -17.79 4.13
CA PRO A 60 3.16 -16.70 3.42
C PRO A 60 4.19 -15.72 2.86
N VAL A 61 4.04 -15.36 1.59
CA VAL A 61 4.91 -14.41 0.89
C VAL A 61 4.14 -13.12 0.64
N HIS A 62 4.61 -12.04 1.25
CA HIS A 62 4.09 -10.71 0.98
C HIS A 62 4.56 -10.22 -0.40
N LYS A 63 3.64 -9.61 -1.17
CA LYS A 63 3.90 -9.00 -2.47
C LYS A 63 3.26 -7.62 -2.53
N ILE A 64 3.94 -6.73 -3.25
CA ILE A 64 3.41 -5.42 -3.61
C ILE A 64 2.84 -5.54 -5.01
N GLY A 65 1.63 -5.05 -5.22
CA GLY A 65 0.96 -5.03 -6.49
C GLY A 65 0.84 -3.62 -7.05
N ILE A 66 0.92 -3.50 -8.37
CA ILE A 66 0.56 -2.29 -9.09
C ILE A 66 -0.36 -2.66 -10.25
N ALA A 67 -1.42 -1.86 -10.43
CA ALA A 67 -2.36 -2.05 -11.52
C ALA A 67 -2.57 -0.72 -12.25
N PHE A 68 -2.36 -0.72 -13.56
CA PHE A 68 -2.72 0.37 -14.45
C PHE A 68 -4.03 0.01 -15.14
N ASP A 69 -5.02 0.87 -15.05
CA ASP A 69 -6.32 0.69 -15.68
C ASP A 69 -6.58 1.85 -16.64
N ASP A 70 -6.64 1.56 -17.93
CA ASP A 70 -7.20 2.45 -18.94
C ASP A 70 -8.58 1.93 -19.34
N HIS A 71 -9.62 2.63 -18.89
CA HIS A 71 -11.02 2.26 -19.13
C HIS A 71 -11.37 2.09 -20.61
N ARG A 72 -10.54 2.61 -21.53
CA ARG A 72 -10.75 2.54 -22.98
C ARG A 72 -10.03 1.38 -23.65
N SER A 73 -9.01 0.81 -23.03
CA SER A 73 -8.14 -0.18 -23.66
C SER A 73 -8.02 -1.45 -22.83
N HIS A 74 -7.14 -1.45 -21.83
CA HIS A 74 -6.79 -2.63 -21.06
C HIS A 74 -6.34 -2.25 -19.65
N CYS A 75 -6.30 -3.27 -18.80
CA CYS A 75 -5.67 -3.20 -17.50
C CYS A 75 -4.39 -4.04 -17.50
N GLU A 76 -3.31 -3.45 -17.01
CA GLU A 76 -2.04 -4.12 -16.78
C GLU A 76 -1.80 -4.26 -15.27
N ILE A 77 -1.45 -5.47 -14.82
CA ILE A 77 -1.24 -5.77 -13.40
C ILE A 77 0.11 -6.45 -13.23
N GLN A 78 0.92 -5.97 -12.29
CA GLN A 78 2.21 -6.56 -11.94
C GLN A 78 2.29 -6.84 -10.43
N LEU A 79 2.90 -7.98 -10.08
CA LEU A 79 3.29 -8.31 -8.71
C LEU A 79 4.80 -8.12 -8.60
N LEU A 80 5.22 -7.44 -7.55
CA LEU A 80 6.57 -6.95 -7.34
C LEU A 80 7.09 -7.47 -6.00
N ASP A 81 8.39 -7.73 -5.97
CA ASP A 81 9.06 -8.33 -4.81
C ASP A 81 9.53 -7.29 -3.80
N SER A 82 9.73 -6.05 -4.25
CA SER A 82 10.33 -5.00 -3.45
C SER A 82 9.66 -3.64 -3.66
N GLU A 83 9.75 -2.80 -2.63
CA GLU A 83 9.30 -1.40 -2.70
C GLU A 83 10.13 -0.60 -3.73
N SER A 84 11.38 -0.98 -3.98
CA SER A 84 12.21 -0.39 -5.04
C SER A 84 11.68 -0.70 -6.44
N ASP A 85 11.23 -1.93 -6.70
CA ASP A 85 10.61 -2.29 -7.97
C ASP A 85 9.29 -1.55 -8.16
N TYR A 86 8.48 -1.46 -7.10
CA TYR A 86 7.27 -0.66 -7.10
C TYR A 86 7.54 0.79 -7.50
N ARG A 87 8.50 1.46 -6.86
CA ARG A 87 8.83 2.86 -7.19
C ARG A 87 9.30 3.04 -8.62
N ARG A 88 10.06 2.10 -9.16
CA ARG A 88 10.53 2.12 -10.55
C ARG A 88 9.36 2.03 -11.52
N VAL A 89 8.55 0.97 -11.42
CA VAL A 89 7.39 0.77 -12.30
C VAL A 89 6.36 1.90 -12.14
N PHE A 90 6.11 2.33 -10.91
CA PHE A 90 5.23 3.47 -10.64
C PHE A 90 5.75 4.76 -11.29
N GLY A 91 7.06 5.04 -11.19
CA GLY A 91 7.66 6.22 -11.82
C GLY A 91 7.50 6.23 -13.33
N GLU A 92 7.69 5.07 -13.97
CA GLU A 92 7.48 4.90 -15.41
C GLU A 92 6.00 5.07 -15.80
N TRP A 93 5.08 4.44 -15.07
CA TRP A 93 3.66 4.48 -15.42
C TRP A 93 2.98 5.80 -15.10
N SER A 94 3.43 6.49 -14.05
CA SER A 94 2.81 7.73 -13.57
C SER A 94 3.30 9.00 -14.26
N GLU A 95 4.14 8.88 -15.30
CA GLU A 95 4.64 10.03 -16.05
C GLU A 95 3.48 10.88 -16.60
N GLY A 96 3.48 12.17 -16.23
CA GLY A 96 2.42 13.12 -16.60
C GLY A 96 1.08 12.96 -15.88
N MET A 97 0.98 12.04 -14.91
CA MET A 97 -0.24 11.82 -14.12
C MET A 97 -0.27 12.67 -12.84
N ILE A 98 -1.47 12.87 -12.30
CA ILE A 98 -1.66 13.46 -10.99
C ILE A 98 -1.46 12.37 -9.94
N VAL A 99 -0.39 12.47 -9.16
CA VAL A 99 -0.01 11.50 -8.14
C VAL A 99 -0.56 11.89 -6.76
N LYS A 100 -1.13 10.92 -6.04
CA LYS A 100 -1.52 11.04 -4.62
C LYS A 100 -0.24 11.24 -3.80
N ARG A 101 -0.09 12.40 -3.13
CA ARG A 101 0.98 12.58 -2.14
C ARG A 101 0.65 11.74 -0.91
N PHE A 102 1.40 10.67 -0.70
CA PHE A 102 1.41 9.98 0.57
C PHE A 102 2.12 10.86 1.60
N SER A 103 1.36 11.36 2.58
CA SER A 103 1.97 11.90 3.80
C SER A 103 2.64 10.73 4.50
N THR A 104 3.96 10.72 4.59
CA THR A 104 4.78 9.74 5.33
C THR A 104 4.58 9.81 6.85
N ASN A 105 3.40 10.25 7.31
CA ASN A 105 3.10 10.53 8.71
C ASN A 105 2.21 9.47 9.38
N GLU A 106 1.94 8.34 8.73
CA GLU A 106 1.24 7.21 9.36
C GLU A 106 2.26 6.11 9.75
N TYR A 107 2.36 5.88 11.06
CA TYR A 107 3.08 4.80 11.77
C TYR A 107 4.61 4.90 11.96
N TYR A 108 5.04 5.74 12.91
CA TYR A 108 6.22 5.46 13.75
C TYR A 108 5.95 5.80 15.23
N PRO A 109 5.58 4.83 16.10
CA PRO A 109 5.43 5.08 17.54
C PRO A 109 6.76 5.25 18.30
N ILE A 110 7.91 5.01 17.66
CA ILE A 110 9.20 4.98 18.36
C ILE A 110 9.72 6.40 18.67
N ARG A 111 9.43 7.40 17.82
CA ARG A 111 9.88 8.78 18.06
C ARG A 111 9.06 9.48 19.15
N SER A 112 7.77 9.17 19.28
CA SER A 112 6.93 9.68 20.37
C SER A 112 7.26 9.03 21.72
N LEU A 113 7.64 7.74 21.73
CA LEU A 113 8.12 7.05 22.93
C LEU A 113 9.40 7.66 23.50
N LEU A 114 10.37 8.01 22.65
CA LEU A 114 11.61 8.65 23.12
C LEU A 114 11.35 10.02 23.76
N GLY A 115 10.42 10.80 23.20
CA GLY A 115 10.01 12.08 23.79
C GLY A 115 9.35 11.91 25.16
N LEU A 116 8.48 10.91 25.30
CA LEU A 116 7.80 10.60 26.57
C LEU A 116 8.79 10.10 27.64
N CYS A 117 9.75 9.24 27.28
CA CYS A 117 10.80 8.80 28.19
C CYS A 117 11.68 9.96 28.68
N ALA A 118 12.03 10.91 27.82
CA ALA A 118 12.82 12.08 28.21
C ALA A 118 12.08 12.99 29.21
N ILE A 119 10.77 13.18 29.00
CA ILE A 119 9.92 13.96 29.92
C ILE A 119 9.80 13.24 31.27
N ILE A 120 9.56 11.94 31.28
CA ILE A 120 9.47 11.14 32.51
C ILE A 120 10.80 11.18 33.29
N ALA A 121 11.93 11.03 32.60
CA ALA A 121 13.25 11.12 33.22
C ALA A 121 13.53 12.50 33.82
N ALA A 122 13.12 13.58 33.13
CA ALA A 122 13.27 14.95 33.63
C ALA A 122 12.41 15.20 34.88
N VAL A 123 11.16 14.71 34.89
CA VAL A 123 10.26 14.85 36.05
C VAL A 123 10.79 14.04 37.25
N LEU A 124 11.28 12.82 37.03
CA LEU A 124 11.91 12.00 38.07
C LEU A 124 13.17 12.66 38.63
N ALA A 125 14.04 13.21 37.78
CA ALA A 125 15.22 13.94 38.22
C ALA A 125 14.85 15.16 39.06
N LEU A 126 13.79 15.88 38.66
CA LEU A 126 13.31 17.04 39.39
C LEU A 126 12.74 16.64 40.77
N LEU A 127 11.90 15.60 40.83
CA LEU A 127 11.38 15.09 42.11
C LEU A 127 12.49 14.62 43.05
N LEU A 128 13.52 13.92 42.54
CA LEU A 128 14.68 13.50 43.33
C LEU A 128 15.55 14.67 43.84
N THR A 129 15.54 15.81 43.15
CA THR A 129 16.23 17.02 43.65
C THR A 129 15.42 17.81 44.69
N PHE A 130 14.11 17.57 44.80
CA PHE A 130 13.22 18.28 45.73
C PHE A 130 12.82 17.48 46.98
N ASP A 131 13.26 16.22 47.12
CA ASP A 131 13.22 15.50 48.41
C ASP A 131 14.41 15.94 49.29
N LEU A 132 14.17 17.00 50.07
CA LEU A 132 14.98 17.50 51.18
C LEU A 132 14.09 17.60 52.43
#